data_AF-A0A524HCC6-F1
#
_entry.id   AF-A0A524HCC6-F1
#
_cell.length_a   1.000
_cell.length_b   1.000
_cell.length_c   1.000
_cell.angle_alpha   90.00
_cell.angle_beta   90.00
_cell.angle_gamma   90.00
#
_symmetry.space_group_name_H-M   'P 1'
#
loop_
_entity.id
_entity.type
_entity.pdbx_description
1 polymer ?
#
loop_
_entity_poly.entity_id
_entity_poly.type
_entity_poly.pdbx_seq_one_letter_code
_entity_poly.pdbx_strand_id
1 'polypeptide(L)'
;GAAAGMAAAAGIEALGGTPTEAIHAVALTMQGTLGLVCDPLGGLVEVPCVYRNATGAAMALAGIEMALAGIRFPIPVDEVIDTMGEIGRTMDVRYRETAGGGLAATPTGRRLARERLVQIKGKERG
;
A
#
# COMPACT_ATOMS: atom_id res chain seq x y z
N GLY A 1 -2.14 -1.73 -0.97
CA GLY A 1 -2.65 -2.61 -2.02
C GLY A 1 -4.13 -2.89 -1.81
N ALA A 2 -4.47 -3.88 -1.00
CA ALA A 2 -5.85 -4.35 -0.80
C ALA A 2 -6.88 -3.23 -0.54
N ALA A 3 -6.61 -2.31 0.40
CA ALA A 3 -7.51 -1.19 0.69
C ALA A 3 -7.82 -0.30 -0.53
N ALA A 4 -6.81 -0.01 -1.36
CA ALA A 4 -7.00 0.77 -2.58
C ALA A 4 -7.81 -0.01 -3.63
N GLY A 5 -7.55 -1.31 -3.79
CA GLY A 5 -8.35 -2.18 -4.66
C GLY A 5 -9.82 -2.23 -4.25
N MET A 6 -10.10 -2.40 -2.94
CA MET A 6 -11.47 -2.36 -2.40
C MET A 6 -12.15 -1.01 -2.66
N ALA A 7 -11.43 0.10 -2.44
CA ALA A 7 -11.94 1.44 -2.72
C ALA A 7 -12.26 1.63 -4.22
N ALA A 8 -11.44 1.07 -5.11
CA ALA A 8 -11.68 1.13 -6.55
C ALA A 8 -12.97 0.38 -6.95
N ALA A 9 -13.16 -0.85 -6.47
CA ALA A 9 -14.39 -1.61 -6.72
C ALA A 9 -15.63 -0.90 -6.18
N ALA A 10 -15.58 -0.44 -4.92
CA ALA A 10 -16.68 0.28 -4.30
C ALA A 10 -16.99 1.61 -5.02
N GLY A 11 -15.97 2.30 -5.52
CA GLY A 11 -16.14 3.53 -6.28
C GLY A 11 -16.82 3.30 -7.63
N ILE A 12 -16.49 2.21 -8.33
CA ILE A 12 -17.20 1.82 -9.56
C ILE A 12 -18.67 1.56 -9.28
N GLU A 13 -19.00 0.77 -8.25
CA GLU A 13 -20.39 0.48 -7.86
C GLU A 13 -21.14 1.77 -7.50
N ALA A 14 -20.54 2.65 -6.71
CA ALA A 14 -21.14 3.92 -6.30
C ALA A 14 -21.43 4.87 -7.48
N LEU A 15 -20.70 4.73 -8.59
CA LEU A 15 -20.90 5.48 -9.82
C LEU A 15 -21.81 4.76 -10.83
N GLY A 16 -22.39 3.62 -10.46
CA GLY A 16 -23.29 2.84 -11.32
C GLY A 16 -22.59 2.06 -12.43
N GLY A 17 -21.28 1.81 -12.29
CA GLY A 17 -20.54 0.99 -13.23
C GLY A 17 -20.83 -0.51 -13.08
N THR A 18 -20.32 -1.28 -14.03
CA THR A 18 -20.58 -2.72 -14.13
C THR A 18 -19.59 -3.55 -13.29
N PRO A 19 -19.93 -4.81 -12.94
CA PRO A 19 -18.97 -5.72 -12.30
C PRO A 19 -17.67 -5.91 -13.09
N THR A 20 -17.76 -5.91 -14.43
CA THR A 20 -16.58 -5.98 -15.30
C THR A 20 -15.68 -4.76 -15.14
N GLU A 21 -16.25 -3.56 -15.06
CA GLU A 21 -15.49 -2.33 -14.82
C GLU A 21 -14.87 -2.32 -13.42
N ALA A 22 -15.57 -2.86 -12.41
CA ALA A 22 -15.03 -3.00 -11.06
C ALA A 22 -13.79 -3.89 -11.05
N ILE A 23 -13.84 -5.04 -11.73
CA ILE A 23 -12.70 -5.96 -11.89
C ILE A 23 -11.50 -5.25 -12.54
N HIS A 24 -11.72 -4.49 -13.61
CA HIS A 24 -10.64 -3.74 -14.26
C HIS A 24 -10.10 -2.60 -13.39
N ALA A 25 -10.95 -1.87 -12.68
CA ALA A 25 -10.53 -0.80 -11.77
C ALA A 25 -9.67 -1.35 -10.62
N VAL A 26 -10.04 -2.51 -10.06
CA VAL A 26 -9.25 -3.22 -9.05
C VAL A 26 -7.88 -3.58 -9.62
N ALA A 27 -7.83 -4.19 -10.80
CA ALA A 27 -6.57 -4.62 -11.41
C ALA A 27 -5.64 -3.42 -11.73
N LEU A 28 -6.18 -2.36 -12.34
CA LEU A 28 -5.48 -1.10 -12.63
C LEU A 28 -4.94 -0.42 -11.37
N THR A 29 -5.66 -0.53 -10.26
CA THR A 29 -5.24 0.03 -8.97
C THR A 29 -4.18 -0.83 -8.30
N MET A 30 -4.39 -2.15 -8.26
CA MET A 30 -3.51 -3.08 -7.53
C MET A 30 -2.11 -3.19 -8.15
N GLN A 31 -2.00 -3.09 -9.49
CA GLN A 31 -0.71 -3.16 -10.18
C GLN A 31 0.33 -2.15 -9.65
N GLY A 32 -0.09 -0.93 -9.28
CA GLY A 32 0.83 0.09 -8.77
C GLY A 32 1.28 -0.15 -7.33
N THR A 33 0.79 -1.22 -6.69
CA THR A 33 1.15 -1.58 -5.31
C THR A 33 1.86 -2.93 -5.19
N LEU A 34 2.09 -3.63 -6.30
CA LEU A 34 2.81 -4.90 -6.32
C LEU A 34 4.22 -4.69 -5.76
N GLY A 35 4.61 -5.54 -4.80
CA GLY A 35 5.95 -5.51 -4.20
C GLY A 35 6.25 -4.32 -3.27
N LEU A 36 5.25 -3.53 -2.87
CA LEU A 36 5.48 -2.50 -1.85
C LEU A 36 5.91 -3.13 -0.52
N VAL A 37 7.18 -2.92 -0.17
CA VAL A 37 7.78 -3.31 1.12
C VAL A 37 7.07 -2.61 2.28
N CYS A 38 6.94 -3.24 3.44
CA CYS A 38 6.39 -2.58 4.62
C CYS A 38 7.43 -2.61 5.74
N ASP A 39 8.29 -1.60 5.82
CA ASP A 39 9.20 -1.49 6.97
C ASP A 39 9.39 -0.01 7.35
N PRO A 40 8.45 0.53 8.15
CA PRO A 40 8.29 1.97 8.32
C PRO A 40 9.32 2.54 9.29
N LEU A 41 9.49 3.86 9.23
CA LEU A 41 10.42 4.62 10.07
C LEU A 41 10.21 4.28 11.56
N GLY A 42 11.24 3.70 12.19
CA GLY A 42 11.20 3.36 13.62
C GLY A 42 10.13 2.32 14.01
N GLY A 43 9.60 1.55 13.05
CA GLY A 43 8.52 0.59 13.28
C GLY A 43 7.16 1.25 13.58
N LEU A 44 7.02 2.55 13.33
CA LEU A 44 5.81 3.32 13.63
C LEU A 44 4.88 3.38 12.41
N VAL A 45 3.57 3.44 12.65
CA VAL A 45 2.55 3.58 11.61
C VAL A 45 2.34 5.05 11.22
N GLU A 46 3.42 5.72 10.81
CA GLU A 46 3.41 7.14 10.45
C GLU A 46 4.07 7.34 9.09
N VAL A 47 5.39 7.14 9.01
CA VAL A 47 6.17 7.30 7.77
C VAL A 47 6.57 5.91 7.25
N PRO A 48 6.17 5.50 6.03
CA PRO A 48 5.42 6.25 5.01
C PRO A 48 3.91 5.94 5.04
N CYS A 49 3.39 5.32 6.09
CA CYS A 49 2.03 4.77 6.16
C CYS A 49 0.94 5.80 5.83
N VAL A 50 1.05 7.04 6.33
CA VAL A 50 0.09 8.12 6.04
C VAL A 50 0.11 8.47 4.55
N TYR A 51 1.30 8.66 3.98
CA TYR A 51 1.46 8.95 2.55
C TYR A 51 0.89 7.81 1.69
N ARG A 52 1.12 6.55 2.08
CA ARG A 52 0.61 5.38 1.36
C ARG A 52 -0.91 5.31 1.31
N ASN A 53 -1.61 5.76 2.35
CA ASN A 53 -3.06 5.85 2.31
C ASN A 53 -3.53 6.91 1.30
N ALA A 54 -2.90 8.09 1.30
CA ALA A 54 -3.21 9.15 0.34
C ALA A 54 -2.93 8.71 -1.10
N THR A 55 -1.76 8.10 -1.35
CA THR A 55 -1.39 7.55 -2.66
C THR A 55 -2.33 6.43 -3.08
N GLY A 56 -2.71 5.53 -2.16
CA GLY A 56 -3.65 4.45 -2.43
C GLY A 56 -5.03 4.97 -2.84
N ALA A 57 -5.53 6.01 -2.18
CA ALA A 57 -6.78 6.68 -2.57
C ALA A 57 -6.67 7.32 -3.96
N ALA A 58 -5.57 8.03 -4.26
CA ALA A 58 -5.35 8.63 -5.57
C ALA A 58 -5.26 7.57 -6.69
N MET A 59 -4.60 6.44 -6.43
CA MET A 59 -4.53 5.32 -7.36
C MET A 59 -5.90 4.68 -7.61
N ALA A 60 -6.73 4.54 -6.56
CA ALA A 60 -8.08 4.02 -6.70
C ALA A 60 -8.94 4.94 -7.59
N LEU A 61 -8.87 6.26 -7.38
CA LEU A 61 -9.55 7.24 -8.24
C LEU A 61 -9.08 7.12 -9.69
N ALA A 62 -7.77 7.04 -9.94
CA ALA A 62 -7.27 6.84 -11.29
C ALA A 62 -7.77 5.53 -11.92
N GLY A 63 -7.79 4.43 -11.16
CA GLY A 63 -8.31 3.13 -11.60
C GLY A 63 -9.80 3.17 -11.97
N ILE A 64 -10.60 3.88 -11.16
CA ILE A 64 -12.04 4.09 -11.40
C ILE A 64 -12.25 4.84 -12.71
N GLU A 65 -11.62 6.01 -12.86
CA GLU A 65 -11.76 6.87 -14.05
C GLU A 65 -11.35 6.13 -15.33
N MET A 66 -10.23 5.41 -15.29
CA MET A 66 -9.77 4.61 -16.42
C MET A 66 -10.77 3.51 -16.79
N ALA A 67 -11.29 2.77 -15.81
CA ALA A 67 -12.24 1.69 -16.08
C ALA A 67 -13.56 2.21 -16.67
N LEU A 68 -14.10 3.32 -16.15
CA LEU A 68 -15.31 3.97 -16.69
C LEU A 68 -15.07 4.56 -18.08
N ALA A 69 -13.86 5.03 -18.37
CA ALA A 69 -13.45 5.48 -19.71
C ALA A 69 -13.28 4.33 -20.73
N GLY A 70 -13.57 3.09 -20.35
CA GLY A 70 -13.45 1.92 -21.23
C GLY A 70 -12.04 1.34 -21.31
N ILE A 71 -11.08 1.83 -20.51
CA ILE A 71 -9.74 1.24 -20.45
C ILE A 71 -9.85 -0.09 -19.72
N ARG A 72 -9.26 -1.13 -20.31
CA ARG A 72 -9.29 -2.50 -19.80
C ARG A 72 -7.88 -2.95 -19.49
N PHE A 73 -7.67 -3.43 -18.26
CA PHE A 73 -6.42 -4.06 -17.90
C PHE A 73 -6.30 -5.44 -18.58
N PRO A 74 -5.18 -5.75 -19.26
CA PRO A 74 -5.08 -6.96 -20.08
C PRO A 74 -4.90 -8.25 -19.27
N ILE A 75 -4.45 -8.17 -18.02
CA ILE A 75 -4.22 -9.32 -17.15
C ILE A 75 -5.46 -9.51 -16.25
N PRO A 76 -6.02 -10.72 -16.13
CA PRO A 76 -7.10 -11.01 -15.20
C PRO A 76 -6.78 -10.58 -13.76
N VAL A 77 -7.76 -10.07 -13.04
CA VAL A 77 -7.54 -9.58 -11.66
C VAL A 77 -7.06 -10.70 -10.72
N ASP A 78 -7.50 -11.94 -10.96
CA ASP A 78 -7.09 -13.10 -10.18
C ASP A 78 -5.57 -13.34 -10.30
N GLU A 79 -5.01 -13.21 -11.51
CA GLU A 79 -3.56 -13.31 -11.73
C GLU A 79 -2.79 -12.18 -11.03
N VAL A 80 -3.37 -10.97 -10.95
CA VAL A 80 -2.79 -9.84 -10.19
C VAL A 80 -2.77 -10.14 -8.69
N ILE A 81 -3.84 -10.75 -8.17
CA ILE A 81 -3.95 -11.17 -6.77
C ILE A 81 -2.96 -12.29 -6.46
N ASP A 82 -2.87 -13.30 -7.32
CA ASP A 82 -1.91 -14.40 -7.19
C ASP A 82 -0.47 -13.88 -7.22
N THR A 83 -0.16 -12.98 -8.15
CA THR A 83 1.15 -12.31 -8.23
C THR A 83 1.46 -11.54 -6.94
N MET A 84 0.49 -10.80 -6.39
CA MET A 84 0.66 -10.11 -5.10
C MET A 84 0.98 -11.11 -3.97
N GLY A 85 0.27 -12.24 -3.93
CA GLY A 85 0.47 -13.30 -2.94
C GLY A 85 1.80 -14.02 -3.10
N GLU A 86 2.26 -14.26 -4.32
CA GLU A 86 3.59 -14.79 -4.61
C GLU A 86 4.69 -13.84 -4.14
N ILE A 87 4.67 -12.59 -4.58
CA ILE A 87 5.66 -11.57 -4.20
C ILE A 87 5.73 -11.43 -2.67
N GLY A 88 4.59 -11.39 -1.99
CA GLY A 88 4.54 -11.29 -0.53
C GLY A 88 5.17 -12.48 0.19
N ARG A 89 5.01 -13.70 -0.35
CA ARG A 89 5.62 -14.92 0.19
C ARG A 89 7.13 -14.98 -0.04
N THR A 90 7.60 -14.53 -1.20
CA THR A 90 9.02 -14.53 -1.56
C THR A 90 9.78 -13.33 -1.00
N MET A 91 9.08 -12.31 -0.49
CA MET A 91 9.71 -11.12 0.08
C MET A 91 10.55 -11.46 1.31
N ASP A 92 11.79 -10.98 1.32
CA ASP A 92 12.70 -11.10 2.46
C ASP A 92 12.02 -10.56 3.73
N VAL A 93 12.15 -11.31 4.83
CA VAL A 93 11.52 -11.01 6.12
C VAL A 93 11.89 -9.62 6.65
N ARG A 94 13.06 -9.09 6.28
CA ARG A 94 13.51 -7.74 6.66
C ARG A 94 12.66 -6.62 6.05
N TYR A 95 11.88 -6.92 5.01
CA TYR A 95 10.97 -5.97 4.37
C TYR A 95 9.49 -6.15 4.78
N ARG A 96 9.24 -7.00 5.78
CA ARG A 96 7.91 -7.43 6.25
C ARG A 96 7.67 -7.06 7.72
N GLU A 97 7.62 -5.77 8.00
CA GLU A 97 7.22 -5.16 9.28
C GLU A 97 8.10 -5.57 10.47
N THR A 98 9.39 -5.79 10.21
CA THR A 98 10.35 -6.26 11.24
C THR A 98 11.23 -5.15 11.81
N ALA A 99 11.12 -3.93 11.30
CA ALA A 99 12.05 -2.81 11.50
C ALA A 99 13.52 -3.13 11.15
N GLY A 100 13.75 -4.18 10.34
CA GLY A 100 15.07 -4.70 9.97
C GLY A 100 15.61 -4.23 8.62
N GLY A 101 14.77 -3.61 7.78
CA GLY A 101 15.03 -3.21 6.40
C GLY A 101 14.35 -1.89 6.03
N GLY A 102 13.91 -1.76 4.77
CA GLY A 102 13.15 -0.60 4.24
C GLY A 102 13.60 0.78 4.75
N LEU A 103 12.63 1.61 5.17
CA LEU A 103 12.94 2.94 5.72
C LEU A 103 13.48 2.86 7.15
N ALA A 104 13.06 1.85 7.92
CA ALA A 104 13.50 1.64 9.30
C ALA A 104 15.02 1.51 9.42
N ALA A 105 15.65 0.80 8.49
CA ALA A 105 17.08 0.49 8.50
C ALA A 105 17.96 1.59 7.90
N THR A 106 17.39 2.64 7.29
CA THR A 106 18.19 3.77 6.76
C THR A 106 18.97 4.47 7.88
N PRO A 107 20.14 5.07 7.61
CA PRO A 107 20.91 5.78 8.64
C PRO A 107 20.10 6.85 9.35
N THR A 108 19.33 7.64 8.58
CA THR A 108 18.43 8.66 9.11
C THR A 108 17.25 8.04 9.85
N GLY A 109 16.65 6.95 9.35
CA GLY A 109 15.56 6.25 10.02
C GLY A 109 15.96 5.72 11.39
N ARG A 110 17.14 5.10 11.49
CA ARG A 110 17.72 4.64 12.76
C ARG A 110 18.00 5.79 13.71
N ARG A 111 18.52 6.93 13.21
CA ARG A 111 18.76 8.12 14.02
C ARG A 111 17.47 8.70 14.58
N LEU A 112 16.48 8.95 13.72
CA LEU A 112 15.18 9.51 14.10
C LEU A 112 14.41 8.60 15.07
N ALA A 113 14.49 7.27 14.86
CA ALA A 113 13.91 6.29 15.77
C ALA A 113 14.52 6.40 17.17
N ARG A 114 15.85 6.52 17.29
CA ARG A 114 16.52 6.73 18.58
C ARG A 114 16.14 8.05 19.23
N GLU A 115 16.12 9.15 18.48
CA GLU A 115 15.77 10.48 18.99
C GLU A 115 14.33 10.51 19.54
N ARG A 116 13.38 9.86 18.86
CA ARG A 116 12.00 9.73 19.34
C ARG A 116 11.86 8.72 20.49
N LEU A 117 12.62 7.62 20.51
CA LEU A 117 12.68 6.70 21.66
C LEU A 117 13.23 7.39 22.92
N VAL A 118 14.18 8.33 22.77
CA VAL A 118 14.65 9.18 23.86
C VAL A 118 13.52 10.08 24.37
N GLN A 119 12.68 10.62 23.48
CA GLN A 119 11.52 11.43 23.90
C GLN A 119 10.41 10.62 24.58
N ILE A 120 10.16 9.38 24.15
CA ILE A 120 9.18 8.49 24.82
C ILE A 120 9.71 8.06 26.20
N LYS A 121 10.98 7.64 26.31
CA LYS A 121 11.59 7.30 27.62
C LYS A 121 11.72 8.49 28.56
N GLY A 122 11.74 9.73 28.03
CA GLY A 122 11.74 10.95 28.83
C GLY A 122 10.38 11.28 29.46
N LYS A 123 9.27 10.73 28.95
CA LYS A 123 7.91 10.98 29.46
C LYS A 123 7.44 9.99 30.53
N GLU A 124 8.12 8.85 30.71
CA GLU A 124 7.80 7.86 31.77
C GLU A 124 8.53 8.13 33.10
N ARG A 125 9.22 9.28 33.24
CA ARG A 125 9.92 9.70 34.46
C ARG A 125 9.39 11.02 35.01
N GLY A 126 8.07 11.16 35.10
CA GLY A 126 7.38 12.31 35.70
C GLY A 126 6.19 11.87 36.51
#